data_AF-A0AA49FJV3-F1
#
_entry.id   AF-A0AA49FJV3-F1
#
_cell.length_a   1.000
_cell.length_b   1.000
_cell.length_c   1.000
_cell.angle_alpha   90.00
_cell.angle_beta   90.00
_cell.angle_gamma   90.00
#
_symmetry.space_group_name_H-M   'P 1'
#
loop_
_entity.id
_entity.type
_entity.pdbx_description
1 polymer ?
#
loop_
_entity_poly.entity_id
_entity_poly.type
_entity_poly.pdbx_seq_one_letter_code
_entity_poly.pdbx_strand_id
1 'polypeptide(L)' 'MPKKPQEWQLQRGVKMSSEAAAEVAKIACALKSLSVYTGLVFDRDDCPEELRKEVDEGVAAIDKLFIW' A
#
# COMPACT_ATOMS: atom_id res chain seq x y z
N MET A 1 -11.34 -18.05 -22.37
CA MET A 1 -11.21 -16.60 -22.58
C MET A 1 -10.27 -16.06 -21.51
N PRO A 2 -9.23 -15.30 -21.84
CA PRO A 2 -8.36 -14.70 -20.82
C PRO A 2 -9.17 -13.63 -20.06
N LYS A 3 -9.16 -13.69 -18.72
CA LYS A 3 -9.75 -12.63 -17.89
C LYS A 3 -8.98 -11.34 -18.18
N LYS A 4 -9.67 -10.28 -18.63
CA LYS A 4 -9.07 -8.95 -18.74
C LYS A 4 -8.48 -8.56 -17.37
N PRO A 5 -7.27 -7.97 -17.34
CA PRO A 5 -6.71 -7.48 -16.08
C PRO A 5 -7.68 -6.47 -15.48
N GLN A 6 -8.00 -6.64 -14.20
CA GLN A 6 -8.83 -5.70 -13.47
C GLN A 6 -8.06 -4.38 -13.34
N GLU A 7 -8.61 -3.31 -13.91
CA GLU A 7 -8.03 -1.98 -13.89
C GLU A 7 -8.52 -1.25 -12.63
N TRP A 8 -7.59 -0.91 -11.74
CA TRP A 8 -7.87 -0.08 -10.59
C TRP A 8 -8.34 1.31 -11.02
N GLN A 9 -9.39 1.81 -10.39
CA GLN A 9 -9.92 3.14 -10.65
C GLN A 9 -9.80 4.01 -9.41
N LEU A 10 -9.60 5.31 -9.61
CA LEU A 10 -9.70 6.27 -8.52
C LEU A 10 -11.13 6.30 -8.00
N GLN A 11 -11.26 6.46 -6.69
CA GLN A 11 -12.56 6.69 -6.08
C GLN A 11 -13.22 7.95 -6.64
N ARG A 12 -14.55 7.93 -6.66
CA ARG A 12 -15.33 9.04 -7.19
C ARG A 12 -15.02 10.33 -6.43
N GLY A 13 -14.64 11.36 -7.18
CA GLY A 13 -14.31 12.67 -6.60
C GLY A 13 -12.85 12.80 -6.14
N VAL A 14 -12.09 11.70 -6.10
CA VAL A 14 -10.65 11.74 -5.88
C VAL A 14 -9.97 12.21 -7.16
N LYS A 15 -9.25 13.33 -7.05
CA LYS A 15 -8.32 13.81 -8.07
C LYS A 15 -6.91 13.54 -7.59
N MET A 16 -5.98 13.36 -8.52
CA MET A 16 -4.58 13.16 -8.17
C MET A 16 -3.91 14.49 -7.78
N SER A 17 -4.38 15.07 -6.68
CA SER A 17 -3.84 16.28 -6.05
C SER A 17 -2.58 15.95 -5.24
N SER A 18 -1.93 16.97 -4.70
CA SER A 18 -0.78 16.81 -3.82
C SER A 18 -1.08 15.94 -2.59
N GLU A 19 -2.29 16.03 -2.04
CA GLU A 19 -2.74 15.20 -0.93
C GLU A 19 -2.89 13.74 -1.35
N ALA A 20 -3.50 13.48 -2.52
CA ALA A 20 -3.59 12.12 -3.06
C ALA A 20 -2.20 11.54 -3.37
N ALA A 21 -1.28 12.36 -3.88
CA ALA A 21 0.12 11.97 -4.09
C ALA A 21 0.83 11.63 -2.76
N ALA A 22 0.51 12.31 -1.67
CA ALA A 22 1.02 11.97 -0.34
C ALA A 22 0.49 10.62 0.14
N GLU A 23 -0.79 10.31 -0.11
CA GLU A 23 -1.35 8.98 0.18
C GLU A 23 -0.67 7.90 -0.70
N VAL A 24 -0.39 8.18 -1.97
CA VAL A 24 0.42 7.27 -2.83
C VAL A 24 1.83 7.05 -2.28
N ALA A 25 2.47 8.09 -1.74
CA ALA A 25 3.78 7.95 -1.12
C ALA A 25 3.73 7.03 0.13
N LYS A 26 2.69 7.12 0.95
CA LYS A 26 2.47 6.20 2.08
C LYS A 26 2.31 4.75 1.62
N ILE A 27 1.54 4.53 0.55
CA ILE A 27 1.39 3.20 -0.07
C ILE A 27 2.76 2.66 -0.50
N ALA A 28 3.58 3.47 -1.16
CA ALA A 28 4.91 3.07 -1.60
C ALA A 28 5.84 2.74 -0.41
N CYS A 29 5.78 3.52 0.67
CA CYS A 29 6.51 3.24 1.90
C CYS A 29 6.08 1.91 2.52
N ALA A 30 4.78 1.65 2.65
CA ALA A 30 4.26 0.38 3.15
C ALA A 30 4.74 -0.83 2.35
N LEU A 31 4.73 -0.75 1.01
CA LEU A 31 5.24 -1.82 0.13
C LEU A 31 6.74 -2.06 0.32
N LYS A 32 7.53 -0.99 0.46
CA LYS A 32 8.96 -1.09 0.76
C LYS A 32 9.20 -1.74 2.12
N SER A 33 8.44 -1.33 3.14
CA SER A 33 8.48 -1.92 4.48
C SER A 33 8.13 -3.40 4.45
N LEU A 34 7.07 -3.81 3.75
CA LEU A 34 6.73 -5.21 3.59
C LEU A 34 7.87 -6.00 2.91
N SER A 35 8.49 -5.45 1.87
CA SER A 35 9.65 -6.07 1.23
C SER A 35 10.82 -6.27 2.20
N VAL A 36 11.14 -5.27 3.02
CA VAL A 36 12.18 -5.37 4.06
C VAL A 36 11.82 -6.44 5.09
N TYR A 37 10.57 -6.46 5.55
CA TYR A 37 10.09 -7.46 6.51
C TYR A 37 10.19 -8.87 5.96
N THR A 38 9.76 -9.12 4.73
CA THR A 38 9.92 -10.45 4.12
C THR A 38 11.38 -10.89 4.10
N GLY A 39 12.32 -9.98 3.79
CA GLY A 39 13.76 -10.27 3.89
C GLY A 39 14.22 -10.57 5.31
N LEU A 40 13.72 -9.83 6.30
CA LEU A 40 14.07 -10.04 7.72
C LEU A 40 13.45 -11.30 8.31
N VAL A 41 12.22 -11.67 7.96
CA VAL A 41 11.52 -12.88 8.46
C VAL A 41 12.20 -14.15 7.99
N PHE A 42 12.74 -14.15 6.77
CA PHE A 42 13.58 -15.26 6.32
C PHE A 42 14.85 -15.41 7.18
N ASP A 43 15.25 -14.36 7.92
CA ASP A 43 16.43 -14.35 8.80
C ASP A 43 16.11 -14.34 10.31
N ARG A 44 14.92 -13.89 10.77
CA ARG A 44 14.49 -13.75 12.19
C ARG A 44 12.95 -13.68 12.33
N ASP A 45 12.39 -14.50 13.24
CA ASP A 45 10.94 -14.72 13.45
C ASP A 45 10.10 -13.53 14.00
N ASP A 46 10.67 -12.36 14.27
CA ASP A 46 9.95 -11.25 14.94
C ASP A 46 9.58 -10.11 13.98
N CYS A 47 8.29 -9.73 13.98
CA CYS A 47 7.77 -8.56 13.25
C CYS A 47 7.89 -7.28 14.09
N PRO A 48 8.67 -6.27 13.65
CA PRO A 48 8.75 -4.99 14.36
C PRO A 48 7.41 -4.25 14.31
N GLU A 49 6.91 -3.77 15.45
CA GLU A 49 5.62 -3.07 15.54
C GLU A 49 5.55 -1.82 14.64
N GLU A 50 6.65 -1.06 14.52
CA GLU A 50 6.72 0.12 13.65
C GLU A 50 6.47 -0.23 12.18
N LEU A 51 7.00 -1.37 11.75
CA LEU A 51 6.84 -1.84 10.37
C LEU A 51 5.42 -2.27 10.09
N ARG A 52 4.79 -2.96 11.05
CA ARG A 52 3.38 -3.33 10.96
C ARG A 52 2.49 -2.10 10.86
N LYS A 53 2.75 -1.07 11.67
CA LYS A 53 2.03 0.20 11.63
C LYS A 53 2.15 0.88 10.25
N GLU A 54 3.35 0.94 9.68
CA GLU A 54 3.56 1.54 8.35
C GLU A 54 2.76 0.79 7.26
N VAL A 55 2.72 -0.54 7.33
CA VAL A 55 1.93 -1.36 6.40
C VAL A 55 0.43 -1.08 6.54
N ASP A 56 -0.10 -1.06 7.76
CA ASP A 56 -1.52 -0.81 8.03
C ASP A 56 -1.94 0.58 7.52
N GLU A 57 -1.09 1.60 7.71
CA GLU A 57 -1.33 2.96 7.21
C GLU A 57 -1.35 3.01 5.67
N GLY A 58 -0.46 2.28 5.00
CA GLY A 58 -0.46 2.17 3.55
C GLY A 58 -1.69 1.46 3.00
N VAL A 59 -2.15 0.38 3.64
CA VAL A 59 -3.39 -0.32 3.24
C VAL A 59 -4.58 0.64 3.37
N ALA A 60 -4.70 1.36 4.49
CA ALA A 60 -5.75 2.34 4.68
C ALA A 60 -5.69 3.50 3.67
N ALA A 61 -4.50 3.85 3.16
CA ALA A 61 -4.33 4.84 2.10
C ALA A 61 -4.84 4.33 0.73
N ILE A 62 -4.64 3.04 0.41
CA ILE A 62 -5.22 2.42 -0.81
C ILE A 62 -6.74 2.54 -0.78
N ASP A 63 -7.36 2.20 0.34
CA ASP A 63 -8.82 2.20 0.51
C ASP A 63 -9.45 3.60 0.39
N LYS A 64 -8.66 4.67 0.54
CA LYS A 64 -9.11 6.05 0.31
C LYS A 64 -8.98 6.49 -1.14
N LEU A 65 -8.03 5.93 -1.87
CA LEU A 65 -7.68 6.38 -3.20
C LEU A 65 -8.34 5.56 -4.30
N PHE A 66 -8.43 4.25 -4.14
CA PHE A 66 -8.78 3.34 -5.22
C PHE A 66 -9.96 2.43 -4.88
N ILE A 67 -10.64 1.97 -5.94
CA ILE A 67 -11.66 0.92 -5.92
C ILE A 67 -11.38 -0.08 -7.05
N TRP A 68 -11.99 -1.26 -6.90
CA TRP A 68 -11.96 -2.36 -7.85
C TRP A 68 -13.26 -2.46 -8.65
#